data_AF-A0A1H5XMP9-F1
#
_entry.id   AF-A0A1H5XMP9-F1
#
_cell.length_a   1.000
_cell.length_b   1.000
_cell.length_c   1.000
_cell.angle_alpha   90.00
_cell.angle_beta   90.00
_cell.angle_gamma   90.00
#
_symmetry.space_group_name_H-M   'P 1'
#
loop_
_entity.id
_entity.type
_entity.pdbx_description
1 polymer ?
#
loop_
_entity_poly.entity_id
_entity_poly.type
_entity_poly.pdbx_seq_one_letter_code
_entity_poly.pdbx_strand_id
1 'polypeptide(L)' 'MPLDLTTFAIKWQQTQLTEKSAYQQHFRDLCEALGVSHPTEDDMVGGNYTFEKHVTKVGGGSGFADV' A
#
# COMPACT_ATOMS: atom_id res chain seq x y z
N MET A 1 16.55 -9.00 -7.71
CA MET A 1 15.81 -9.03 -8.98
C MET A 1 14.49 -8.35 -8.72
N PRO A 2 14.03 -7.41 -9.56
CA PRO A 2 12.69 -6.84 -9.43
C PRO A 2 11.67 -7.97 -9.50
N LEU A 3 10.61 -7.86 -8.70
CA LEU A 3 9.53 -8.83 -8.67
C LEU A 3 8.83 -8.80 -10.05
N ASP A 4 8.77 -9.89 -10.80
CA ASP A 4 7.97 -9.91 -12.03
C ASP A 4 6.47 -9.99 -11.69
N LEU A 5 5.60 -9.43 -12.53
CA LEU A 5 4.14 -9.48 -12.35
C LEU A 5 3.61 -10.91 -12.16
N THR A 6 4.23 -11.89 -12.81
CA THR A 6 3.88 -13.30 -12.67
C THR A 6 4.20 -13.81 -11.27
N THR A 7 5.37 -13.47 -10.75
CA THR A 7 5.80 -13.84 -9.40
C THR A 7 4.94 -13.17 -8.33
N PHE A 8 4.57 -11.90 -8.55
CA PHE A 8 3.61 -11.18 -7.73
C PHE A 8 2.26 -11.91 -7.66
N ALA A 9 1.67 -12.25 -8.82
CA ALA A 9 0.38 -12.90 -8.89
C ALA A 9 0.37 -14.26 -8.17
N ILE A 10 1.41 -15.08 -8.38
CA ILE A 10 1.54 -16.39 -7.71
C ILE A 10 1.60 -16.22 -6.18
N LYS A 11 2.42 -15.29 -5.69
CA LYS A 11 2.58 -15.03 -4.24
C LYS A 11 1.25 -14.65 -3.60
N TRP A 12 0.53 -13.72 -4.20
CA TRP A 12 -0.69 -13.16 -3.60
C TRP A 12 -1.93 -14.01 -3.84
N GLN A 13 -1.94 -14.87 -4.86
CA GLN A 13 -2.99 -15.88 -5.02
C GLN A 13 -2.97 -16.95 -3.92
N GLN A 14 -1.80 -17.20 -3.32
CA GLN A 14 -1.61 -18.23 -2.29
C GLN A 14 -1.69 -17.70 -0.85
N THR A 15 -1.85 -16.38 -0.67
CA THR A 15 -1.87 -15.80 0.67
C THR A 15 -3.10 -16.25 1.47
N GLN A 16 -2.90 -16.54 2.75
CA GLN A 16 -3.98 -16.79 3.72
C GLN A 16 -4.13 -15.65 4.73
N LEU A 17 -3.36 -14.58 4.54
CA LEU A 17 -3.41 -13.39 5.39
C LEU A 17 -4.71 -12.64 5.16
N THR A 18 -5.24 -12.03 6.23
CA THR A 18 -6.40 -11.14 6.09
C THR A 18 -6.01 -9.89 5.33
N GLU A 19 -6.97 -9.28 4.63
CA GLU A 19 -6.76 -8.05 3.86
C GLU A 19 -6.02 -6.99 4.68
N LYS A 20 -6.49 -6.73 5.90
CA LYS A 20 -5.88 -5.75 6.82
C LYS A 20 -4.44 -6.08 7.22
N SER A 21 -4.06 -7.36 7.25
CA SER A 21 -2.69 -7.77 7.59
C SER A 21 -1.74 -7.76 6.39
N ALA A 22 -2.28 -7.87 5.18
CA ALA A 22 -1.50 -8.06 3.96
C ALA A 22 -1.38 -6.80 3.10
N TYR A 23 -2.34 -5.86 3.19
CA TYR A 23 -2.49 -4.79 2.20
C TYR A 23 -1.23 -3.93 2.01
N GLN A 24 -0.51 -3.59 3.08
CA GLN A 24 0.71 -2.78 3.00
C GLN A 24 1.81 -3.50 2.21
N GLN A 25 2.05 -4.77 2.51
CA GLN A 25 3.07 -5.56 1.80
C GLN A 25 2.64 -5.87 0.37
N HIS A 26 1.36 -6.18 0.15
CA HIS A 26 0.79 -6.41 -1.17
C HIS A 26 1.01 -5.20 -2.08
N PHE A 27 0.73 -4.01 -1.59
CA PHE A 27 0.90 -2.80 -2.37
C PHE A 27 2.37 -2.45 -2.61
N ARG A 28 3.27 -2.68 -1.65
CA ARG A 28 4.72 -2.52 -1.87
C ARG A 28 5.25 -3.46 -2.95
N ASP A 29 4.88 -4.74 -2.87
CA ASP A 29 5.27 -5.72 -3.88
C ASP A 29 4.73 -5.35 -5.28
N LEU A 30 3.53 -4.75 -5.34
CA LEU A 30 2.97 -4.26 -6.59
C LEU A 30 3.77 -3.08 -7.15
N CYS A 31 4.20 -2.14 -6.29
CA CYS A 31 5.06 -1.02 -6.70
C CYS A 31 6.39 -1.54 -7.26
N GLU A 32 7.01 -2.50 -6.56
CA GLU A 32 8.25 -3.14 -7.02
C GLU A 32 8.06 -3.84 -8.37
N ALA A 33 6.93 -4.52 -8.58
CA ALA A 33 6.64 -5.22 -9.82
C ALA A 33 6.36 -4.29 -11.01
N LEU A 34 5.83 -3.10 -10.73
CA LEU A 34 5.61 -2.05 -11.72
C LEU A 34 6.83 -1.14 -11.92
N GLY A 35 7.88 -1.29 -11.10
CA GLY A 35 9.07 -0.45 -11.13
C GLY A 35 8.81 1.02 -10.74
N VAL A 36 7.79 1.26 -9.91
CA VAL A 36 7.41 2.59 -9.41
C VAL A 36 7.83 2.73 -7.94
N SER A 37 8.12 3.96 -7.51
CA SER A 37 8.46 4.26 -6.12
C SER A 37 7.30 3.92 -5.19
N HIS A 38 7.58 3.22 -4.10
CA HIS A 38 6.56 2.86 -3.12
C HIS A 38 6.30 4.03 -2.14
N PRO A 39 5.14 4.08 -1.44
CA PRO A 39 4.74 5.21 -0.59
C PRO A 39 5.83 5.70 0.37
N THR A 40 6.51 4.79 1.05
CA THR A 40 7.57 5.11 2.02
C THR A 40 8.91 5.54 1.39
N GLU A 41 9.07 5.39 0.08
CA GLU A 41 10.25 5.87 -0.68
C GLU A 41 10.01 7.29 -1.20
N ASP A 42 8.80 7.56 -1.69
CA ASP A 42 8.43 8.85 -2.26
C ASP A 42 8.06 9.88 -1.17
N ASP A 43 7.40 9.42 -0.10
CA ASP A 43 6.92 10.27 0.98
C ASP A 43 7.10 9.61 2.35
N MET A 44 8.30 9.79 2.92
CA MET A 44 8.64 9.30 4.26
C MET A 44 7.77 9.90 5.38
N VAL A 45 7.04 10.98 5.10
CA VAL A 45 6.23 11.71 6.09
C VAL A 45 4.74 11.35 5.95
N GLY A 46 4.35 10.68 4.86
CA GLY A 46 2.98 10.23 4.59
C GLY A 46 1.99 11.39 4.37
N GLY A 47 2.45 12.51 3.81
CA GLY A 47 1.63 13.68 3.53
C GLY A 47 0.72 13.52 2.31
N ASN A 48 1.16 12.81 1.27
CA ASN A 48 0.51 12.75 -0.04
C ASN A 48 0.30 11.34 -0.59
N TYR A 49 1.20 10.40 -0.30
CA TYR A 49 1.11 9.01 -0.75
C TYR A 49 1.34 8.09 0.44
N THR A 50 0.25 7.59 1.04
CA THR A 50 0.32 6.82 2.28
C THR A 50 -0.87 5.89 2.43
N PHE A 51 -0.61 4.75 3.06
CA PHE A 51 -1.60 3.71 3.31
C PHE A 51 -2.80 4.19 4.11
N GLU A 52 -2.59 5.05 5.10
CA GLU A 52 -3.66 5.55 5.97
C GLU A 52 -3.37 7.02 6.30
N LYS A 53 -3.95 7.95 5.53
CA LYS A 53 -3.83 9.39 5.82
C LYS A 53 -4.88 9.79 6.84
N HIS A 54 -4.43 10.37 7.96
CA HIS A 54 -5.32 10.96 8.94
C HIS A 54 -6.00 12.19 8.33
N VAL A 55 -7.32 12.16 8.23
CA VAL A 55 -8.14 13.24 7.67
C VAL A 55 -9.19 13.70 8.65
N THR A 56 -9.48 15.00 8.64
CA THR A 56 -10.62 15.56 9.36
C THR A 56 -11.86 15.43 8.48
N LYS A 57 -12.85 14.69 8.95
CA LYS A 57 -14.15 14.56 8.29
C LYS A 57 -14.91 15.89 8.41
N VAL A 58 -15.69 16.21 7.38
CA VAL A 58 -16.48 17.45 7.28
C VAL A 58 -17.40 17.66 8.50
N GLY A 59 -17.85 16.58 9.16
CA GLY A 59 -18.68 16.62 10.38
C GLY A 59 -17.94 16.80 11.71
N GLY A 60 -16.64 17.11 11.71
CA GLY A 60 -15.88 17.40 12.94
C GLY A 60 -15.26 16.19 13.65
N GLY A 61 -15.11 15.06 12.96
CA GLY A 61 -14.47 13.84 13.49
C GLY A 61 -13.16 13.49 12.79
N SER A 62 -12.26 12.79 13.49
CA SER A 62 -11.07 12.18 12.89
C SER A 62 -11.42 10.91 12.10
N GLY A 63 -10.76 10.69 10.97
CA GLY A 63 -10.87 9.46 10.19
C GLY A 63 -9.61 9.17 9.38
N PHE A 64 -9.60 8.04 8.69
CA PHE A 64 -8.52 7.64 7.79
C PHE A 64 -9.04 7.62 6.35
N ALA A 65 -8.21 8.05 5.42
CA ALA A 65 -8.42 7.91 4.00
C ALA A 65 -7.21 7.21 3.40
N ASP A 66 -7.46 6.20 2.55
CA ASP A 66 -6.43 5.56 1.75
C ASP A 66 -6.08 6.51 0.58
N VAL A 67 -4.81 6.88 0.40
CA VAL A 67 -4.35 7.88 -0.61
C VAL A 67 -3.05 7.52 -1.32
#